data_AF-Q253I1-F1
#
_entry.id   AF-Q253I1-F1
#
_cell.length_a   1.000
_cell.length_b   1.000
_cell.length_c   1.000
_cell.angle_alpha   90.00
_cell.angle_beta   90.00
_cell.angle_gamma   90.00
#
_symmetry.space_group_name_H-M   'P 1'
#
loop_
_entity.id
_entity.type
_entity.pdbx_description
1 polymer ?
#
loop_
_entity_poly.entity_id
_entity_poly.type
_entity_poly.pdbx_seq_one_letter_code
_entity_poly.pdbx_strand_id
1 'polypeptide(L)'
;MPSINSGSSQNQVGRQNVPDFTPALSPREISTQRTNKVLKITSLSILGALAVGTAVAGITLAIVLGSPALAALAVASVLFAGIAVLVHKHLTQKADGNWSQALDINFRELPPQFINANFVVTPGATFSFYQNKKNPQVKLGIQEDSLSGFSLKFLALPRSNTARTVTGQKGIAFNILLPSPQTSISLNTNQAHAFFSTLTKHNQHHLWSASQYQGQTSIRQPFAPTEVRSTKLDIKNKTSIPLSEKETYPAFIGHARGLKLEEFSGENEQVMNNYYNRALFTYENCLKEAIEKGCSVVSVPLFSSVCELHLKDKRPKQNHNYEWLLGCNHLCKKALIEAVNNIALSNPNSLKLLVLLQDPFASQP
;
A
#
# COMPACT_ATOMS: atom_id res chain seq x y z
N MET A 1 -65.97 12.80 29.23
CA MET A 1 -66.10 13.66 28.03
C MET A 1 -64.88 14.59 27.96
N PRO A 2 -64.43 14.98 26.76
CA PRO A 2 -63.01 15.03 26.37
C PRO A 2 -62.44 16.46 26.16
N SER A 3 -61.09 16.59 26.15
CA SER A 3 -60.27 17.45 25.26
C SER A 3 -58.77 17.27 25.64
N ILE A 4 -57.96 16.50 24.90
CA ILE A 4 -57.18 16.81 23.68
C ILE A 4 -56.06 17.85 23.86
N ASN A 5 -54.85 17.30 23.96
CA ASN A 5 -53.57 17.69 23.35
C ASN A 5 -53.31 19.14 22.90
N SER A 6 -52.14 19.64 23.32
CA SER A 6 -51.07 20.03 22.37
C SER A 6 -49.71 20.03 23.09
N GLY A 7 -49.15 18.83 23.29
CA GLY A 7 -47.76 18.63 23.73
C GLY A 7 -46.96 18.01 22.60
N SER A 8 -46.15 18.82 21.93
CA SER A 8 -45.28 18.47 20.81
C SER A 8 -44.42 17.23 21.11
N SER A 9 -44.73 16.13 20.44
CA SER A 9 -43.86 14.95 20.37
C SER A 9 -42.69 15.23 19.44
N GLN A 10 -41.61 15.82 19.98
CA GLN A 10 -40.30 15.69 19.36
C GLN A 10 -39.60 14.48 19.96
N ASN A 11 -39.67 13.39 19.20
CA ASN A 11 -38.79 12.23 19.34
C ASN A 11 -37.33 12.71 19.35
N GLN A 12 -36.72 12.81 20.53
CA GLN A 12 -35.28 12.82 20.65
C GLN A 12 -34.79 11.40 20.34
N VAL A 13 -34.66 11.13 19.03
CA VAL A 13 -33.79 10.07 18.53
C VAL A 13 -32.41 10.40 19.06
N GLY A 14 -31.90 9.54 19.94
CA GLY A 14 -30.56 9.65 20.50
C GLY A 14 -29.55 9.84 19.38
N ARG A 15 -28.98 11.04 19.29
CA ARG A 15 -27.75 11.28 18.55
C ARG A 15 -26.67 10.45 19.23
N GLN A 16 -26.42 9.25 18.71
CA GLN A 16 -25.12 8.61 18.89
C GLN A 16 -24.08 9.62 18.39
N ASN A 17 -23.24 10.08 19.29
CA ASN A 17 -22.05 10.85 18.97
C ASN A 17 -21.20 10.00 18.02
N VAL A 18 -21.30 10.26 16.72
CA VAL A 18 -20.32 9.82 15.74
C VAL A 18 -19.03 10.53 16.13
N PRO A 19 -17.94 9.81 16.50
CA PRO A 19 -16.69 10.49 16.77
C PRO A 19 -16.25 11.21 15.49
N ASP A 20 -15.95 12.50 15.62
CA ASP A 20 -15.35 13.30 14.56
C ASP A 20 -13.95 12.73 14.27
N PHE A 21 -13.88 11.75 13.37
CA PHE A 21 -12.62 11.24 12.84
C PHE A 21 -12.11 12.23 11.80
N THR A 22 -11.57 13.36 12.27
CA THR A 22 -10.64 14.09 11.40
C THR A 22 -9.44 13.18 11.18
N PRO A 23 -9.10 12.82 9.93
CA PRO A 23 -8.02 11.90 9.67
C PRO A 23 -6.72 12.55 10.12
N ALA A 24 -6.10 11.99 11.17
CA ALA A 24 -4.74 12.35 11.49
C ALA A 24 -3.87 12.03 10.26
N LEU A 25 -3.15 13.02 9.74
CA LEU A 25 -2.16 12.84 8.68
C LEU A 25 -0.84 12.44 9.32
N SER A 26 -0.15 11.47 8.71
CA SER A 26 1.23 11.18 9.10
C SER A 26 2.15 12.38 8.77
N PRO A 27 3.27 12.55 9.48
CA PRO A 27 4.25 13.58 9.14
C PRO A 27 4.72 13.50 7.68
N ARG A 28 4.81 12.28 7.11
CA ARG A 28 5.20 12.04 5.72
C ARG A 28 4.13 12.48 4.71
N GLU A 29 2.86 12.33 5.05
CA GLU A 29 1.78 12.87 4.21
C GLU A 29 1.77 14.38 4.23
N ILE A 30 1.96 14.98 5.41
CA ILE A 30 2.05 16.43 5.56
C ILE A 30 3.23 16.97 4.75
N SER A 31 4.41 16.32 4.84
CA SER A 31 5.59 16.73 4.09
C SER A 31 5.37 16.57 2.59
N THR A 32 4.79 15.46 2.14
CA THR A 32 4.55 15.23 0.70
C THR A 32 3.52 16.22 0.15
N GLN A 33 2.45 16.51 0.88
CA GLN A 33 1.49 17.53 0.47
C GLN A 33 2.14 18.92 0.40
N ARG A 34 3.00 19.28 1.36
CA ARG A 34 3.76 20.54 1.32
C ARG A 34 4.72 20.58 0.15
N THR A 35 5.51 19.53 -0.06
CA THR A 35 6.46 19.43 -1.17
C THR A 35 5.74 19.50 -2.51
N ASN A 36 4.61 18.80 -2.68
CA ASN A 36 3.83 18.86 -3.91
C ASN A 36 3.23 20.25 -4.14
N LYS A 37 2.76 20.94 -3.10
CA LYS A 37 2.31 22.34 -3.20
C LYS A 37 3.46 23.26 -3.62
N VAL A 38 4.62 23.14 -2.96
CA VAL A 38 5.81 23.93 -3.29
C VAL A 38 6.27 23.63 -4.71
N LEU A 39 6.43 22.36 -5.11
CA LEU A 39 6.84 22.00 -6.47
C LEU A 39 5.84 22.48 -7.52
N LYS A 40 4.53 22.41 -7.26
CA LYS A 40 3.53 22.97 -8.18
C LYS A 40 3.71 24.48 -8.33
N ILE A 41 3.84 25.21 -7.22
CA ILE A 41 4.06 26.67 -7.24
C ILE A 41 5.37 27.00 -7.95
N THR A 42 6.49 26.41 -7.53
CA THR A 42 7.81 26.66 -8.10
C THR A 42 7.86 26.30 -9.59
N SER A 43 7.26 25.18 -10.00
CA SER A 43 7.21 24.81 -11.42
C SER A 43 6.36 25.80 -12.22
N LEU A 44 5.21 26.24 -11.69
CA LEU A 44 4.37 27.25 -12.34
C LEU A 44 5.08 28.60 -12.44
N SER A 45 5.82 29.00 -11.40
CA SER A 45 6.63 30.22 -11.38
C SER A 45 7.80 30.16 -12.37
N ILE A 46 8.50 29.02 -12.44
CA ILE A 46 9.58 28.80 -13.42
C ILE A 46 9.00 28.83 -14.85
N LEU A 47 7.88 28.14 -15.09
CA LEU A 47 7.15 28.18 -16.36
C LEU A 47 6.73 29.61 -16.75
N GLY A 48 6.20 30.38 -15.79
CA GLY A 48 5.81 31.77 -16.00
C GLY A 48 7.00 32.68 -16.32
N ALA A 49 8.09 32.57 -15.55
CA ALA A 49 9.32 33.33 -15.79
C ALA A 49 9.96 32.99 -17.14
N LEU A 50 9.96 31.71 -17.52
CA LEU A 50 10.43 31.25 -18.83
C LEU A 50 9.54 31.77 -19.97
N ALA A 51 8.21 31.75 -19.82
CA ALA A 51 7.29 32.27 -20.82
C ALA A 51 7.47 33.78 -21.04
N VAL A 52 7.63 34.56 -19.97
CA VAL A 52 7.90 36.00 -20.07
C VAL A 52 9.30 36.26 -20.65
N GLY A 53 10.32 35.54 -20.20
CA GLY A 53 11.69 35.70 -20.69
C GLY A 53 11.84 35.36 -22.17
N THR A 54 11.19 34.29 -22.63
CA THR A 54 11.17 33.89 -24.05
C THR A 54 10.36 34.86 -24.90
N ALA A 55 9.26 35.43 -24.40
CA ALA A 55 8.48 36.45 -25.10
C ALA A 55 9.29 37.75 -25.27
N VAL A 56 9.93 38.24 -24.22
CA VAL A 56 10.77 39.46 -24.28
C VAL A 56 11.97 39.24 -25.20
N ALA A 57 12.70 38.13 -25.03
CA ALA A 57 13.82 37.80 -25.90
C ALA A 57 13.37 37.65 -27.36
N GLY A 58 12.23 37.02 -27.62
CA GLY A 58 11.65 36.87 -28.95
C GLY A 58 11.32 38.21 -29.62
N ILE A 59 10.68 39.13 -28.88
CA ILE A 59 10.36 40.48 -29.38
C ILE A 59 11.64 41.28 -29.64
N THR A 60 12.59 41.30 -28.70
CA THR A 60 13.85 42.05 -28.85
C THR A 60 14.70 41.49 -29.99
N LEU A 61 14.77 40.17 -30.19
CA LEU A 61 15.57 39.57 -31.27
C LEU A 61 14.91 39.67 -32.65
N ALA A 62 13.56 39.59 -32.73
CA ALA A 62 12.82 39.76 -33.98
C ALA A 62 12.97 41.17 -34.55
N ILE A 63 13.13 42.17 -33.67
CA ILE A 63 13.43 43.55 -34.07
C ILE A 63 14.86 43.70 -34.59
N VAL A 64 15.82 42.91 -34.07
CA VAL A 64 17.25 43.21 -34.21
C VAL A 64 17.97 42.42 -35.30
N LEU A 65 17.60 41.16 -35.63
CA LEU A 65 18.60 40.30 -36.30
C LEU A 65 18.21 39.44 -37.51
N GLY A 66 16.97 38.98 -37.73
CA GLY A 66 16.66 38.11 -38.89
C GLY A 66 17.69 36.98 -39.15
N SER A 67 18.24 36.36 -38.09
CA SER A 67 19.50 35.58 -38.13
C SER A 67 19.44 34.23 -37.39
N PRO A 68 20.33 33.28 -37.72
CA PRO A 68 20.37 31.89 -37.19
C PRO A 68 20.56 31.73 -35.67
N ALA A 69 20.89 32.78 -34.93
CA ALA A 69 20.85 32.75 -33.45
C ALA A 69 19.42 32.47 -32.92
N LEU A 70 18.39 32.82 -33.70
CA LEU A 70 16.99 32.47 -33.44
C LEU A 70 16.76 30.95 -33.35
N ALA A 71 17.48 30.16 -34.16
CA ALA A 71 17.31 28.70 -34.18
C ALA A 71 17.82 28.04 -32.89
N ALA A 72 18.95 28.50 -32.36
CA ALA A 72 19.50 27.96 -31.10
C ALA A 72 18.63 28.32 -29.88
N LEU A 73 18.11 29.54 -29.83
CA LEU A 73 17.16 29.99 -28.79
C LEU A 73 15.82 29.26 -28.90
N ALA A 74 15.33 29.01 -30.11
CA ALA A 74 14.12 28.22 -30.33
C ALA A 74 14.30 26.76 -29.87
N VAL A 75 15.44 26.13 -30.20
CA VAL A 75 15.73 24.75 -29.75
C VAL A 75 15.86 24.66 -28.23
N ALA A 76 16.54 25.62 -27.59
CA ALA A 76 16.62 25.69 -26.13
C ALA A 76 15.23 25.89 -25.50
N SER A 77 14.41 26.81 -26.04
CA SER A 77 13.04 27.06 -25.58
C SER A 77 12.16 25.81 -25.70
N VAL A 78 12.24 25.08 -26.80
CA VAL A 78 11.50 23.82 -27.02
C VAL A 78 11.95 22.73 -26.04
N LEU A 79 13.25 22.59 -25.79
CA LEU A 79 13.78 21.64 -24.79
C LEU A 79 13.32 21.99 -23.37
N PHE A 80 13.39 23.26 -22.99
CA PHE A 80 12.90 23.72 -21.68
C PHE A 80 11.38 23.55 -21.54
N ALA A 81 10.61 23.86 -22.58
CA ALA A 81 9.17 23.62 -22.60
C ALA A 81 8.85 22.12 -22.51
N GLY A 82 9.61 21.26 -23.20
CA GLY A 82 9.49 19.81 -23.12
C GLY A 82 9.75 19.27 -21.72
N ILE A 83 10.83 19.71 -21.07
CA ILE A 83 11.14 19.37 -19.67
C ILE A 83 10.04 19.90 -18.74
N ALA A 84 9.57 21.12 -18.94
CA ALA A 84 8.54 21.71 -18.10
C ALA A 84 7.18 21.02 -18.27
N VAL A 85 6.83 20.58 -19.47
CA VAL A 85 5.65 19.74 -19.75
C VAL A 85 5.81 18.36 -19.11
N LEU A 86 6.99 17.74 -19.18
CA LEU A 86 7.25 16.47 -18.52
C LEU A 86 7.16 16.59 -17.00
N VAL A 87 7.74 17.64 -16.42
CA VAL A 87 7.67 17.93 -14.98
C VAL A 87 6.23 18.26 -14.59
N HIS A 88 5.51 19.09 -15.33
CA HIS A 88 4.10 19.39 -15.07
C HIS A 88 3.24 18.13 -15.16
N LYS A 89 3.43 17.29 -16.19
CA LYS A 89 2.76 16.00 -16.34
C LYS A 89 3.07 15.05 -15.20
N HIS A 90 4.31 15.05 -14.71
CA HIS A 90 4.70 14.24 -13.55
C HIS A 90 4.10 14.76 -12.24
N LEU A 91 3.98 16.08 -12.09
CA LEU A 91 3.38 16.75 -10.92
C LEU A 91 1.85 16.76 -10.92
N THR A 92 1.23 16.54 -12.08
CA THR A 92 -0.21 16.43 -12.28
C THR A 92 -0.64 14.99 -12.55
N GLN A 93 0.30 14.04 -12.47
CA GLN A 93 0.03 12.63 -12.71
C GLN A 93 -0.97 12.15 -11.67
N LYS A 94 -2.17 11.82 -12.14
CA LYS A 94 -3.30 11.47 -11.29
C LYS A 94 -3.10 10.08 -10.72
N ALA A 95 -3.59 9.85 -9.50
CA ALA A 95 -3.85 8.51 -9.01
C ALA A 95 -5.07 7.95 -9.78
N ASP A 96 -4.85 7.51 -11.02
CA ASP A 96 -5.84 6.97 -11.95
C ASP A 96 -6.19 5.49 -11.71
N GLY A 97 -5.60 4.87 -10.68
CA GLY A 97 -5.80 3.45 -10.36
C GLY A 97 -5.26 2.48 -11.41
N ASN A 98 -4.55 2.94 -12.46
CA ASN A 98 -4.07 2.07 -13.53
C ASN A 98 -2.88 1.20 -13.10
N TRP A 99 -3.18 0.17 -12.31
CA TRP A 99 -2.20 -0.73 -11.71
C TRP A 99 -1.58 -1.67 -12.74
N SER A 100 -2.30 -2.05 -13.80
CA SER A 100 -1.77 -2.89 -14.88
C SER A 100 -0.68 -2.16 -15.64
N GLN A 101 -0.91 -0.90 -16.01
CA GLN A 101 0.14 -0.07 -16.64
C GLN A 101 1.35 0.10 -15.71
N ALA A 102 1.14 0.35 -14.42
CA ALA A 102 2.24 0.44 -13.45
C ALA A 102 3.04 -0.87 -13.34
N LEU A 103 2.35 -2.01 -13.43
CA LEU A 103 2.96 -3.34 -13.45
C LEU A 103 3.79 -3.54 -14.71
N ASP A 104 3.21 -3.28 -15.88
CA ASP A 104 3.84 -3.46 -17.19
C ASP A 104 5.04 -2.54 -17.38
N ILE A 105 5.01 -1.32 -16.83
CA ILE A 105 6.14 -0.40 -16.89
C ILE A 105 7.30 -0.92 -16.04
N ASN A 106 7.04 -1.35 -14.81
CA ASN A 106 8.08 -1.57 -13.80
C ASN A 106 8.53 -3.04 -13.69
N PHE A 107 7.73 -3.99 -14.12
CA PHE A 107 7.97 -5.42 -13.95
C PHE A 107 7.86 -6.21 -15.25
N ARG A 108 8.48 -7.40 -15.27
CA ARG A 108 8.31 -8.42 -16.30
C ARG A 108 7.61 -9.61 -15.68
N GLU A 109 6.55 -10.07 -16.31
CA GLU A 109 5.90 -11.32 -15.92
C GLU A 109 6.86 -12.50 -16.10
N LEU A 110 6.86 -13.42 -15.14
CA LEU A 110 7.69 -14.62 -15.16
C LEU A 110 6.89 -15.78 -15.75
N PRO A 111 7.44 -16.51 -16.73
CA PRO A 111 6.72 -17.59 -17.36
C PRO A 111 6.52 -18.77 -16.39
N PRO A 112 5.46 -19.59 -16.56
CA PRO A 112 5.14 -20.70 -15.64
C PRO A 112 6.28 -21.68 -15.40
N GLN A 113 7.07 -21.99 -16.43
CA GLN A 113 8.26 -22.84 -16.33
C GLN A 113 9.32 -22.27 -15.36
N PHE A 114 9.51 -20.96 -15.36
CA PHE A 114 10.42 -20.30 -14.43
C PHE A 114 9.85 -20.31 -13.02
N ILE A 115 8.53 -20.12 -12.88
CA ILE A 115 7.84 -20.15 -11.59
C ILE A 115 8.01 -21.54 -10.95
N ASN A 116 7.71 -22.60 -11.69
CA ASN A 116 7.80 -23.99 -11.23
C ASN A 116 9.23 -24.41 -10.87
N ALA A 117 10.25 -23.77 -11.45
CA ALA A 117 11.64 -24.04 -11.12
C ALA A 117 12.12 -23.26 -9.87
N ASN A 118 11.58 -22.06 -9.63
CA ASN A 118 12.11 -21.12 -8.64
C ASN A 118 11.24 -20.92 -7.40
N PHE A 119 10.00 -21.41 -7.39
CA PHE A 119 9.08 -21.25 -6.29
C PHE A 119 8.41 -22.57 -5.88
N VAL A 120 7.99 -22.61 -4.62
CA VAL A 120 7.11 -23.64 -4.07
C VAL A 120 5.82 -22.92 -3.71
N VAL A 121 4.74 -23.28 -4.41
CA VAL A 121 3.39 -22.73 -4.17
C VAL A 121 2.57 -23.80 -3.46
N THR A 122 1.79 -23.37 -2.46
CA THR A 122 0.94 -24.24 -1.66
C THR A 122 -0.16 -24.84 -2.53
N PRO A 123 -0.45 -26.15 -2.42
CA PRO A 123 -1.54 -26.77 -3.17
C PRO A 123 -2.86 -26.01 -2.98
N GLY A 124 -3.53 -25.68 -4.09
CA GLY A 124 -4.78 -24.93 -4.11
C GLY A 124 -4.62 -23.41 -4.22
N ALA A 125 -3.42 -22.86 -4.02
CA ALA A 125 -3.15 -21.45 -4.25
C ALA A 125 -2.58 -21.21 -5.66
N THR A 126 -2.96 -20.11 -6.30
CA THR A 126 -2.48 -19.72 -7.63
C THR A 126 -1.85 -18.33 -7.56
N PHE A 127 -0.67 -18.16 -8.16
CA PHE A 127 0.05 -16.90 -8.17
C PHE A 127 0.60 -16.56 -9.56
N SER A 128 0.39 -15.31 -9.96
CA SER A 128 1.19 -14.65 -10.99
C SER A 128 2.45 -14.06 -10.35
N PHE A 129 3.62 -14.30 -10.95
CA PHE A 129 4.87 -13.73 -10.47
C PHE A 129 5.47 -12.75 -11.47
N TYR A 130 6.00 -11.67 -10.93
CA TYR A 130 6.60 -10.58 -11.66
C TYR A 130 8.00 -10.28 -11.10
N GLN A 131 8.93 -9.99 -11.98
CA GLN A 131 10.30 -9.59 -11.66
C GLN A 131 10.48 -8.10 -11.93
N ASN A 132 11.02 -7.35 -10.97
CA ASN A 132 11.26 -5.93 -11.18
C ASN A 132 12.35 -5.72 -12.25
N LYS A 133 12.13 -4.78 -13.18
CA LYS A 133 13.04 -4.51 -14.31
C LYS A 133 14.35 -3.84 -13.88
N LYS A 134 14.35 -3.14 -12.74
CA LYS A 134 15.50 -2.35 -12.25
C LYS A 134 16.33 -3.13 -11.24
N ASN A 135 15.70 -3.91 -10.37
CA ASN A 135 16.36 -4.93 -9.55
C ASN A 135 15.68 -6.31 -9.75
N PRO A 136 16.25 -7.18 -10.61
CA PRO A 136 15.71 -8.52 -10.87
C PRO A 136 15.64 -9.47 -9.65
N GLN A 137 16.31 -9.15 -8.55
CA GLN A 137 16.25 -9.91 -7.30
C GLN A 137 15.03 -9.57 -6.44
N VAL A 138 14.33 -8.48 -6.75
CA VAL A 138 13.03 -8.14 -6.16
C VAL A 138 11.91 -8.68 -7.04
N LYS A 139 11.05 -9.50 -6.44
CA LYS A 139 9.94 -10.20 -7.12
C LYS A 139 8.62 -9.92 -6.40
N LEU A 140 7.55 -9.83 -7.16
CA LEU A 140 6.19 -9.63 -6.70
C LEU A 140 5.35 -10.84 -7.11
N GLY A 141 4.78 -11.57 -6.15
CA GLY A 141 3.76 -12.57 -6.38
C GLY A 141 2.37 -11.99 -6.08
N ILE A 142 1.45 -12.08 -7.03
CA ILE A 142 0.06 -11.67 -6.87
C ILE A 142 -0.79 -12.93 -6.87
N GLN A 143 -1.50 -13.17 -5.77
CA GLN A 143 -2.45 -14.28 -5.67
C GLN A 143 -3.62 -14.06 -6.63
N GLU A 144 -3.99 -15.11 -7.37
CA GLU A 144 -5.05 -15.10 -8.38
C GLU A 144 -6.31 -15.85 -7.95
N ASP A 145 -6.20 -16.76 -6.98
CA ASP A 145 -7.33 -17.56 -6.53
C ASP A 145 -8.03 -16.91 -5.34
N SER A 146 -9.36 -16.80 -5.41
CA SER A 146 -10.20 -16.29 -4.32
C SER A 146 -10.59 -17.36 -3.28
N LEU A 147 -10.22 -18.62 -3.55
CA LEU A 147 -10.57 -19.76 -2.70
C LEU A 147 -9.65 -19.87 -1.48
N SER A 148 -8.38 -19.50 -1.63
CA SER A 148 -7.43 -19.48 -0.52
C SER A 148 -7.66 -18.24 0.35
N GLY A 149 -8.26 -18.47 1.53
CA GLY A 149 -8.47 -17.47 2.57
C GLY A 149 -7.20 -16.76 3.03
N PHE A 150 -7.34 -15.68 3.82
CA PHE A 150 -6.20 -15.08 4.52
C PHE A 150 -5.47 -16.15 5.35
N SER A 151 -4.15 -16.20 5.23
CA SER A 151 -3.31 -17.16 5.93
C SER A 151 -2.08 -16.47 6.49
N LEU A 152 -1.72 -16.81 7.73
CA LEU A 152 -0.44 -16.40 8.31
C LEU A 152 0.72 -17.14 7.63
N LYS A 153 0.48 -18.35 7.08
CA LYS A 153 1.49 -19.09 6.33
C LYS A 153 1.72 -18.42 4.97
N PHE A 154 2.96 -18.40 4.53
CA PHE A 154 3.30 -18.05 3.15
C PHE A 154 2.71 -19.10 2.21
N LEU A 155 1.87 -18.65 1.28
CA LEU A 155 1.29 -19.51 0.26
C LEU A 155 2.25 -19.76 -0.89
N ALA A 156 3.32 -18.97 -1.00
CA ALA A 156 4.42 -19.21 -1.91
C ALA A 156 5.77 -18.89 -1.26
N LEU A 157 6.81 -19.64 -1.63
CA LEU A 157 8.17 -19.45 -1.13
C LEU A 157 9.19 -19.60 -2.26
N PRO A 158 10.34 -18.91 -2.21
CA PRO A 158 11.46 -19.21 -3.09
C PRO A 158 11.93 -20.65 -2.86
N ARG A 159 12.00 -21.44 -3.93
CA ARG A 159 12.61 -22.76 -3.90
C ARG A 159 14.09 -22.58 -3.55
N SER A 160 14.56 -23.42 -2.64
CA SER A 160 15.98 -23.50 -2.30
C SER A 160 16.54 -24.82 -2.84
N ASN A 161 17.70 -24.74 -3.47
CA ASN A 161 18.39 -25.88 -4.06
C ASN A 161 19.20 -26.68 -3.03
N THR A 162 19.24 -26.26 -1.75
CA THR A 162 19.99 -26.94 -0.69
C THR A 162 19.26 -26.85 0.65
N ALA A 163 19.14 -27.97 1.38
CA ALA A 163 18.47 -28.03 2.69
C ALA A 163 18.93 -26.96 3.70
N ARG A 164 20.19 -26.49 3.61
CA ARG A 164 20.76 -25.42 4.46
C ARG A 164 20.24 -24.01 4.17
N THR A 165 19.79 -23.70 2.94
CA THR A 165 19.26 -22.36 2.62
C THR A 165 17.76 -22.23 2.89
N VAL A 166 17.06 -23.35 3.10
CA VAL A 166 15.63 -23.39 3.43
C VAL A 166 15.37 -22.90 4.86
N THR A 167 16.24 -23.26 5.81
CA THR A 167 16.11 -22.86 7.24
C THR A 167 16.52 -21.41 7.52
N GLY A 168 17.11 -20.71 6.56
CA GLY A 168 17.65 -19.34 6.72
C GLY A 168 16.70 -18.23 6.28
N GLN A 169 15.60 -18.54 5.58
CA GLN A 169 14.69 -17.51 5.09
C GLN A 169 13.85 -16.93 6.24
N LYS A 170 14.10 -15.66 6.53
CA LYS A 170 13.26 -14.86 7.42
C LYS A 170 12.18 -14.21 6.59
N GLY A 171 10.95 -14.25 7.09
CA GLY A 171 9.84 -13.56 6.47
C GLY A 171 8.96 -12.89 7.49
N ILE A 172 8.14 -11.97 7.02
CA ILE A 172 7.14 -11.25 7.80
C ILE A 172 5.79 -11.28 7.08
N ALA A 173 4.71 -11.43 7.84
CA ALA A 173 3.34 -11.29 7.34
C ALA A 173 2.67 -10.11 8.05
N PHE A 174 2.12 -9.18 7.28
CA PHE A 174 1.49 -7.96 7.80
C PHE A 174 -0.02 -8.11 7.93
N ASN A 175 -0.54 -7.75 9.09
CA ASN A 175 -1.96 -7.59 9.37
C ASN A 175 -2.34 -6.11 9.34
N ILE A 176 -3.47 -5.79 8.71
CA ILE A 176 -3.96 -4.41 8.64
C ILE A 176 -4.86 -4.08 9.80
N LEU A 177 -4.58 -2.93 10.40
CA LEU A 177 -5.32 -2.36 11.51
C LEU A 177 -6.26 -1.28 11.01
N LEU A 178 -7.52 -1.38 11.43
CA LEU A 178 -8.46 -0.29 11.27
C LEU A 178 -8.09 0.87 12.20
N PRO A 179 -8.34 2.12 11.79
CA PRO A 179 -8.28 3.28 12.68
C PRO A 179 -9.14 3.01 13.92
N SER A 180 -8.51 3.09 15.09
CA SER A 180 -9.20 2.97 16.36
C SER A 180 -8.53 3.85 17.40
N PRO A 181 -9.30 4.56 18.24
CA PRO A 181 -8.76 5.23 19.42
C PRO A 181 -8.30 4.22 20.49
N GLN A 182 -8.65 2.94 20.34
CA GLN A 182 -8.33 1.90 21.29
C GLN A 182 -6.84 1.51 21.21
N THR A 183 -6.26 1.25 22.38
CA THR A 183 -4.87 0.81 22.51
C THR A 183 -4.70 -0.69 22.31
N SER A 184 -5.74 -1.44 21.93
CA SER A 184 -5.71 -2.89 21.70
C SER A 184 -5.92 -3.22 20.22
N ILE A 185 -5.16 -4.19 19.68
CA ILE A 185 -5.35 -4.64 18.30
C ILE A 185 -6.69 -5.39 18.18
N SER A 186 -7.61 -4.80 17.43
CA SER A 186 -8.92 -5.39 17.15
C SER A 186 -8.81 -6.64 16.26
N LEU A 187 -9.77 -7.56 16.42
CA LEU A 187 -9.94 -8.75 15.59
C LEU A 187 -11.08 -8.60 14.59
N ASN A 188 -11.54 -7.39 14.31
CA ASN A 188 -12.74 -7.15 13.50
C ASN A 188 -12.61 -7.40 12.00
N THR A 189 -11.43 -7.77 11.50
CA THR A 189 -11.22 -8.12 10.09
C THR A 189 -11.04 -9.62 9.92
N ASN A 190 -11.39 -10.14 8.73
CA ASN A 190 -11.22 -11.56 8.40
C ASN A 190 -9.76 -11.99 8.48
N GLN A 191 -8.87 -11.10 8.05
CA GLN A 191 -7.44 -11.29 8.15
C GLN A 191 -7.01 -11.44 9.61
N ALA A 192 -7.45 -10.53 10.48
CA ALA A 192 -7.09 -10.55 11.89
C ALA A 192 -7.59 -11.82 12.58
N HIS A 193 -8.84 -12.24 12.30
CA HIS A 193 -9.37 -13.50 12.79
C HIS A 193 -8.55 -14.72 12.32
N ALA A 194 -8.20 -14.79 11.04
CA ALA A 194 -7.41 -15.90 10.49
C ALA A 194 -6.00 -15.96 11.11
N PHE A 195 -5.35 -14.80 11.26
CA PHE A 195 -4.02 -14.71 11.85
C PHE A 195 -4.07 -15.07 13.33
N PHE A 196 -5.01 -14.51 14.09
CA PHE A 196 -5.17 -14.78 15.51
C PHE A 196 -5.54 -16.24 15.80
N SER A 197 -6.41 -16.83 14.99
CA SER A 197 -6.74 -18.27 15.07
C SER A 197 -5.49 -19.13 14.87
N THR A 198 -4.66 -18.79 13.88
CA THR A 198 -3.40 -19.50 13.63
C THR A 198 -2.40 -19.35 14.79
N LEU A 199 -2.27 -18.15 15.37
CA LEU A 199 -1.43 -17.93 16.54
C LEU A 199 -1.95 -18.70 17.76
N THR A 200 -3.27 -18.75 17.95
CA THR A 200 -3.91 -19.48 19.05
C THR A 200 -3.68 -20.98 18.93
N LYS A 201 -3.84 -21.56 17.74
CA LYS A 201 -3.52 -22.97 17.44
C LYS A 201 -2.08 -23.33 17.85
N HIS A 202 -1.17 -22.37 17.76
CA HIS A 202 0.24 -22.54 18.12
C HIS A 202 0.59 -22.00 19.50
N ASN A 203 -0.35 -21.67 20.38
CA ASN A 203 -0.09 -21.10 21.72
C ASN A 203 0.82 -19.84 21.67
N GLN A 204 0.67 -19.01 20.64
CA GLN A 204 1.41 -17.77 20.41
C GLN A 204 0.50 -16.53 20.39
N HIS A 205 -0.75 -16.65 20.85
CA HIS A 205 -1.74 -15.56 20.82
C HIS A 205 -1.29 -14.32 21.60
N HIS A 206 -0.44 -14.47 22.62
CA HIS A 206 0.14 -13.35 23.38
C HIS A 206 0.99 -12.40 22.51
N LEU A 207 1.57 -12.90 21.40
CA LEU A 207 2.35 -12.09 20.47
C LEU A 207 1.49 -11.18 19.59
N TRP A 208 0.17 -11.40 19.54
CA TRP A 208 -0.75 -10.56 18.77
C TRP A 208 -0.70 -9.10 19.21
N SER A 209 -0.66 -8.85 20.51
CA SER A 209 -0.63 -7.50 21.09
C SER A 209 0.77 -7.03 21.49
N ALA A 210 1.80 -7.84 21.28
CA ALA A 210 3.16 -7.50 21.70
C ALA A 210 3.74 -6.31 20.92
N SER A 211 3.33 -6.11 19.67
CA SER A 211 3.73 -4.97 18.83
C SER A 211 3.17 -3.62 19.31
N GLN A 212 2.26 -3.61 20.29
CA GLN A 212 1.64 -2.39 20.82
C GLN A 212 2.48 -1.68 21.88
N TYR A 213 3.49 -2.38 22.40
CA TYR A 213 4.44 -1.86 23.36
C TYR A 213 5.63 -1.27 22.59
N GLN A 214 5.97 -0.01 22.85
CA GLN A 214 7.16 0.62 22.27
C GLN A 214 8.33 0.53 23.26
N GLY A 215 9.45 -0.02 22.79
CA GLY A 215 10.67 -0.18 23.60
C GLY A 215 10.44 -1.08 24.83
N GLN A 216 10.99 -0.69 25.97
CA GLN A 216 10.80 -1.39 27.25
C GLN A 216 9.60 -0.86 28.06
N THR A 217 8.74 -0.04 27.45
CA THR A 217 7.59 0.54 28.16
C THR A 217 6.43 -0.45 28.27
N SER A 218 5.74 -0.44 29.40
CA SER A 218 4.48 -1.19 29.60
C SER A 218 3.26 -0.45 29.07
N ILE A 219 3.45 0.73 28.46
CA ILE A 219 2.38 1.59 27.96
C ILE A 219 2.03 1.16 26.55
N ARG A 220 0.78 0.76 26.35
CA ARG A 220 0.24 0.52 25.00
C ARG A 220 -0.08 1.83 24.32
N GLN A 221 0.43 2.01 23.11
CA GLN A 221 0.09 3.17 22.29
C GLN A 221 -0.71 2.73 21.06
N PRO A 222 -1.74 3.51 20.66
CA PRO A 222 -2.41 3.28 19.40
C PRO A 222 -1.42 3.46 18.24
N PHE A 223 -1.75 2.88 17.09
CA PHE A 223 -0.93 3.05 15.89
C PHE A 223 -1.28 4.37 15.21
N ALA A 224 -0.25 5.17 14.93
CA ALA A 224 -0.37 6.36 14.13
C ALA A 224 -0.67 6.02 12.66
N PRO A 225 -1.25 6.97 11.90
CA PRO A 225 -1.28 6.98 10.43
C PRO A 225 -0.01 6.40 9.77
N THR A 226 -0.16 5.40 8.88
CA THR A 226 0.93 4.70 8.16
C THR A 226 1.93 3.96 9.03
N GLU A 227 1.74 3.93 10.35
CA GLU A 227 2.69 3.32 11.26
C GLU A 227 2.68 1.80 11.13
N VAL A 228 3.87 1.23 11.17
CA VAL A 228 4.11 -0.20 11.11
C VAL A 228 4.94 -0.59 12.31
N ARG A 229 4.56 -1.69 12.98
CA ARG A 229 5.34 -2.31 14.05
C ARG A 229 5.34 -3.81 13.85
N SER A 230 6.41 -4.49 14.24
CA SER A 230 6.51 -5.95 14.12
C SER A 230 6.90 -6.62 15.43
N THR A 231 6.59 -7.92 15.52
CA THR A 231 6.96 -8.78 16.64
C THR A 231 7.48 -10.11 16.12
N LYS A 232 8.55 -10.60 16.73
CA LYS A 232 9.13 -11.91 16.40
C LYS A 232 8.21 -13.03 16.87
N LEU A 233 8.01 -14.03 16.01
CA LEU A 233 7.28 -15.25 16.32
C LEU A 233 8.23 -16.38 16.71
N ASP A 234 7.85 -17.16 17.71
CA ASP A 234 8.64 -18.33 18.14
C ASP A 234 8.16 -19.65 17.54
N ILE A 235 7.27 -19.61 16.52
CA ILE A 235 6.73 -20.82 15.86
C ILE A 235 7.85 -21.70 15.29
N LYS A 236 8.87 -21.10 14.67
CA LYS A 236 10.00 -21.83 14.09
C LYS A 236 10.83 -22.60 15.12
N ASN A 237 10.81 -22.19 16.39
CA ASN A 237 11.57 -22.83 17.48
C ASN A 237 10.84 -24.01 18.12
N LYS A 238 9.55 -24.23 17.81
CA LYS A 238 8.75 -25.28 18.46
C LYS A 238 9.13 -26.67 17.97
N THR A 239 9.58 -27.56 18.84
CA THR A 239 9.93 -28.95 18.48
C THR A 239 8.75 -29.76 17.96
N SER A 240 7.52 -29.40 18.34
CA SER A 240 6.28 -30.09 17.97
C SER A 240 5.82 -29.89 16.51
N ILE A 241 6.45 -29.00 15.75
CA ILE A 241 6.05 -28.71 14.36
C ILE A 241 7.09 -29.29 13.39
N PRO A 242 6.70 -30.07 12.37
CA PRO A 242 7.61 -30.57 11.35
C PRO A 242 8.38 -29.43 10.66
N LEU A 243 9.62 -29.71 10.23
CA LEU A 243 10.48 -28.71 9.59
C LEU A 243 9.84 -28.10 8.34
N SER A 244 9.24 -28.95 7.49
CA SER A 244 8.55 -28.53 6.26
C SER A 244 7.39 -27.57 6.54
N GLU A 245 6.69 -27.72 7.66
CA GLU A 245 5.61 -26.81 8.04
C GLU A 245 6.16 -25.50 8.63
N LYS A 246 7.23 -25.55 9.42
CA LYS A 246 7.86 -24.34 10.01
C LYS A 246 8.35 -23.34 8.97
N GLU A 247 8.79 -23.82 7.82
CA GLU A 247 9.30 -22.98 6.73
C GLU A 247 8.21 -22.09 6.14
N THR A 248 6.96 -22.58 6.15
CA THR A 248 5.79 -21.80 5.69
C THR A 248 5.41 -20.67 6.64
N TYR A 249 5.87 -20.71 7.90
CA TYR A 249 5.57 -19.66 8.86
C TYR A 249 6.54 -18.48 8.75
N PRO A 250 6.06 -17.23 8.92
CA PRO A 250 6.95 -16.09 9.02
C PRO A 250 7.73 -16.12 10.34
N ALA A 251 8.89 -15.47 10.33
CA ALA A 251 9.67 -15.21 11.53
C ALA A 251 9.09 -14.04 12.35
N PHE A 252 8.29 -13.18 11.71
CA PHE A 252 7.67 -12.01 12.33
C PHE A 252 6.21 -11.87 11.92
N ILE A 253 5.38 -11.35 12.82
CA ILE A 253 4.09 -10.77 12.48
C ILE A 253 4.22 -9.25 12.52
N GLY A 254 3.77 -8.58 11.47
CA GLY A 254 3.71 -7.13 11.40
C GLY A 254 2.28 -6.65 11.55
N HIS A 255 2.10 -5.47 12.13
CA HIS A 255 0.83 -4.76 12.14
C HIS A 255 1.04 -3.39 11.51
N ALA A 256 0.21 -3.06 10.55
CA ALA A 256 0.27 -1.79 9.84
C ALA A 256 -1.07 -1.07 9.92
N ARG A 257 -1.02 0.20 10.34
CA ARG A 257 -2.19 1.07 10.35
C ARG A 257 -2.31 1.72 8.98
N GLY A 258 -3.15 1.11 8.17
CA GLY A 258 -3.43 1.56 6.82
C GLY A 258 -4.48 2.66 6.76
N LEU A 259 -5.28 2.58 5.72
CA LEU A 259 -6.38 3.46 5.40
C LEU A 259 -7.72 2.79 5.69
N LYS A 260 -8.73 3.60 6.00
CA LYS A 260 -10.13 3.19 5.99
C LYS A 260 -10.94 4.23 5.25
N LEU A 261 -11.93 3.80 4.47
CA LEU A 261 -12.70 4.69 3.61
C LEU A 261 -13.31 5.88 4.36
N GLU A 262 -13.79 5.68 5.59
CA GLU A 262 -14.41 6.75 6.37
C GLU A 262 -13.43 7.86 6.79
N GLU A 263 -12.12 7.63 6.68
CA GLU A 263 -11.10 8.68 6.86
C GLU A 263 -10.98 9.61 5.64
N PHE A 264 -11.64 9.28 4.53
CA PHE A 264 -11.55 9.96 3.24
C PHE A 264 -12.95 10.34 2.76
N SER A 265 -13.40 11.56 3.08
CA SER A 265 -14.71 12.06 2.69
C SER A 265 -14.68 12.72 1.30
N GLY A 266 -15.48 12.16 0.38
CA GLY A 266 -15.66 12.66 -0.99
C GLY A 266 -14.84 11.90 -2.04
N GLU A 267 -15.18 12.09 -3.31
CA GLU A 267 -14.60 11.34 -4.44
C GLU A 267 -13.77 12.24 -5.37
N ASN A 268 -13.36 13.41 -4.89
CA ASN A 268 -12.57 14.34 -5.70
C ASN A 268 -11.11 13.86 -5.86
N GLU A 269 -10.42 14.42 -6.86
CA GLU A 269 -9.05 14.03 -7.21
C GLU A 269 -8.06 14.16 -6.04
N GLN A 270 -8.26 15.14 -5.14
CA GLN A 270 -7.41 15.31 -3.97
C GLN A 270 -7.61 14.16 -2.97
N VAL A 271 -8.84 13.71 -2.77
CA VAL A 271 -9.15 12.57 -1.90
C VAL A 271 -8.57 11.28 -2.47
N MET A 272 -8.73 11.03 -3.77
CA MET A 272 -8.12 9.87 -4.46
C MET A 272 -6.60 9.85 -4.28
N ASN A 273 -5.94 11.00 -4.50
CA ASN A 273 -4.49 11.11 -4.33
C ASN A 273 -4.06 10.91 -2.86
N ASN A 274 -4.84 11.40 -1.89
CA ASN A 274 -4.53 11.20 -0.47
C ASN A 274 -4.70 9.73 -0.04
N TYR A 275 -5.78 9.09 -0.50
CA TYR A 275 -6.05 7.67 -0.28
C TYR A 275 -4.91 6.81 -0.86
N TYR A 276 -4.53 7.09 -2.11
CA TYR A 276 -3.39 6.47 -2.78
C TYR A 276 -2.08 6.64 -2.00
N ASN A 277 -1.75 7.88 -1.61
CA ASN A 277 -0.52 8.16 -0.87
C ASN A 277 -0.48 7.46 0.49
N ARG A 278 -1.61 7.41 1.21
CA ARG A 278 -1.72 6.67 2.47
C ARG A 278 -1.42 5.18 2.25
N ALA A 279 -1.97 4.58 1.20
CA ALA A 279 -1.69 3.19 0.83
C ALA A 279 -0.20 3.00 0.51
N LEU A 280 0.34 3.83 -0.39
CA LEU A 280 1.73 3.78 -0.85
C LEU A 280 2.71 3.86 0.31
N PHE A 281 2.57 4.86 1.18
CA PHE A 281 3.46 5.04 2.33
C PHE A 281 3.36 3.90 3.33
N THR A 282 2.15 3.38 3.55
CA THR A 282 1.96 2.25 4.45
C THR A 282 2.65 0.99 3.89
N TYR A 283 2.50 0.69 2.59
CA TYR A 283 3.23 -0.42 1.95
C TYR A 283 4.75 -0.22 2.01
N GLU A 284 5.24 0.97 1.69
CA GLU A 284 6.68 1.26 1.79
C GLU A 284 7.20 1.09 3.22
N ASN A 285 6.45 1.50 4.24
CA ASN A 285 6.82 1.30 5.64
C ASN A 285 6.81 -0.19 6.01
N CYS A 286 5.86 -0.98 5.49
CA CYS A 286 5.86 -2.44 5.67
C CYS A 286 7.12 -3.07 5.08
N LEU A 287 7.49 -2.67 3.86
CA LEU A 287 8.67 -3.19 3.18
C LEU A 287 9.97 -2.76 3.89
N LYS A 288 10.05 -1.51 4.37
CA LYS A 288 11.20 -1.03 5.16
C LYS A 288 11.36 -1.81 6.46
N GLU A 289 10.28 -1.97 7.23
CA GLU A 289 10.29 -2.77 8.46
C GLU A 289 10.77 -4.20 8.18
N ALA A 290 10.30 -4.83 7.09
CA ALA A 290 10.74 -6.16 6.70
C ALA A 290 12.26 -6.22 6.42
N ILE A 291 12.78 -5.25 5.67
CA ILE A 291 14.20 -5.15 5.30
C ILE A 291 15.06 -4.94 6.55
N GLU A 292 14.64 -4.06 7.47
CA GLU A 292 15.33 -3.82 8.74
C GLU A 292 15.39 -5.07 9.63
N LYS A 293 14.36 -5.93 9.59
CA LYS A 293 14.39 -7.25 10.25
C LYS A 293 15.17 -8.32 9.49
N GLY A 294 15.75 -7.99 8.34
CA GLY A 294 16.49 -8.91 7.48
C GLY A 294 15.61 -9.99 6.86
N CYS A 295 14.36 -9.67 6.56
CA CYS A 295 13.42 -10.58 5.90
C CYS A 295 13.65 -10.61 4.38
N SER A 296 13.56 -11.80 3.79
CA SER A 296 13.62 -12.04 2.35
C SER A 296 12.25 -12.34 1.73
N VAL A 297 11.22 -12.57 2.55
CA VAL A 297 9.84 -12.82 2.13
C VAL A 297 8.89 -11.92 2.92
N VAL A 298 7.98 -11.25 2.22
CA VAL A 298 6.99 -10.35 2.82
C VAL A 298 5.62 -10.71 2.30
N SER A 299 4.67 -10.97 3.19
CA SER A 299 3.26 -11.13 2.84
C SER A 299 2.49 -9.89 3.29
N VAL A 300 1.75 -9.30 2.36
CA VAL A 300 0.85 -8.17 2.60
C VAL A 300 -0.54 -8.50 2.02
N PRO A 301 -1.62 -8.00 2.63
CA PRO A 301 -2.94 -8.04 2.00
C PRO A 301 -3.13 -6.81 1.10
N LEU A 302 -4.20 -6.80 0.30
CA LEU A 302 -4.68 -5.54 -0.28
C LEU A 302 -5.43 -4.77 0.81
N PHE A 303 -5.00 -3.54 1.13
CA PHE A 303 -5.57 -2.83 2.28
C PHE A 303 -7.07 -2.55 2.14
N SER A 304 -7.51 -2.20 0.94
CA SER A 304 -8.92 -1.97 0.62
C SER A 304 -9.78 -3.24 0.84
N SER A 305 -9.31 -4.43 0.44
CA SER A 305 -10.10 -5.66 0.60
C SER A 305 -10.30 -6.05 2.08
N VAL A 306 -9.33 -5.73 2.94
CA VAL A 306 -9.40 -5.99 4.38
C VAL A 306 -10.31 -4.98 5.09
N CYS A 307 -10.31 -3.73 4.64
CA CYS A 307 -10.97 -2.63 5.33
C CYS A 307 -12.40 -2.34 4.82
N GLU A 308 -12.72 -2.73 3.58
CA GLU A 308 -13.88 -2.20 2.88
C GLU A 308 -14.97 -3.24 2.57
N LEU A 309 -14.67 -4.54 2.77
CA LEU A 309 -15.64 -5.62 2.61
C LEU A 309 -15.99 -6.23 3.97
N HIS A 310 -17.24 -6.03 4.41
CA HIS A 310 -17.71 -6.63 5.66
C HIS A 310 -17.92 -8.14 5.46
N LEU A 311 -17.45 -8.98 6.41
CA LEU A 311 -17.55 -10.46 6.37
C LEU A 311 -18.95 -11.02 6.04
N LYS A 312 -20.01 -10.25 6.32
CA LYS A 312 -21.41 -10.67 6.14
C LYS A 312 -21.98 -10.29 4.78
N ASP A 313 -21.28 -9.45 4.02
CA ASP A 313 -21.77 -8.90 2.77
C ASP A 313 -21.49 -9.89 1.65
N LYS A 314 -22.41 -10.85 1.47
CA LYS A 314 -22.39 -11.79 0.33
C LYS A 314 -22.93 -11.18 -0.96
N ARG A 315 -23.57 -10.00 -0.86
CA ARG A 315 -24.17 -9.27 -1.98
C ARG A 315 -23.97 -7.77 -1.81
N PRO A 316 -23.96 -7.00 -2.91
CA PRO A 316 -24.01 -5.56 -2.86
C PRO A 316 -25.20 -5.07 -2.01
N LYS A 317 -24.95 -4.21 -1.02
CA LYS A 317 -25.95 -3.47 -0.26
C LYS A 317 -26.57 -2.41 -1.17
N GLN A 318 -27.90 -2.31 -1.18
CA GLN A 318 -28.55 -1.15 -1.80
C GLN A 318 -28.04 0.14 -1.13
N ASN A 319 -27.70 1.14 -1.93
CA ASN A 319 -27.14 2.45 -1.54
C ASN A 319 -25.66 2.46 -1.09
N HIS A 320 -24.86 1.47 -1.49
CA HIS A 320 -23.40 1.52 -1.36
C HIS A 320 -22.74 1.81 -2.71
N ASN A 321 -21.76 2.72 -2.74
CA ASN A 321 -21.00 3.01 -3.96
C ASN A 321 -19.93 1.94 -4.20
N TYR A 322 -20.28 0.92 -4.98
CA TYR A 322 -19.36 -0.17 -5.34
C TYR A 322 -18.30 0.24 -6.36
N GLU A 323 -18.56 1.27 -7.17
CA GLU A 323 -17.60 1.78 -8.16
C GLU A 323 -16.40 2.41 -7.46
N TRP A 324 -16.65 3.21 -6.41
CA TRP A 324 -15.59 3.80 -5.60
C TRP A 324 -14.76 2.74 -4.87
N LEU A 325 -15.38 1.69 -4.33
CA LEU A 325 -14.68 0.55 -3.72
C LEU A 325 -13.75 -0.18 -4.69
N LEU A 326 -14.21 -0.41 -5.92
CA LEU A 326 -13.37 -0.99 -6.99
C LEU A 326 -12.23 -0.05 -7.37
N GLY A 327 -12.49 1.27 -7.43
CA GLY A 327 -11.46 2.30 -7.60
C GLY A 327 -10.40 2.25 -6.49
N CYS A 328 -10.82 2.12 -5.23
CA CYS A 328 -9.97 1.97 -4.06
C CYS A 328 -9.08 0.72 -4.12
N ASN A 329 -9.62 -0.42 -4.59
CA ASN A 329 -8.83 -1.63 -4.86
C ASN A 329 -7.74 -1.39 -5.89
N HIS A 330 -8.08 -0.73 -7.00
CA HIS A 330 -7.15 -0.38 -8.06
C HIS A 330 -6.05 0.57 -7.57
N LEU A 331 -6.41 1.58 -6.76
CA LEU A 331 -5.47 2.49 -6.12
C LEU A 331 -4.52 1.76 -5.17
N CYS A 332 -5.04 0.88 -4.30
CA CYS A 332 -4.22 0.09 -3.39
C CYS A 332 -3.27 -0.87 -4.12
N LYS A 333 -3.74 -1.49 -5.21
CA LYS A 333 -2.91 -2.42 -6.01
C LYS A 333 -1.79 -1.68 -6.73
N LYS A 334 -2.11 -0.52 -7.32
CA LYS A 334 -1.10 0.40 -7.90
C LYS A 334 -0.08 0.82 -6.84
N ALA A 335 -0.55 1.23 -5.66
CA ALA A 335 0.30 1.68 -4.57
C ALA A 335 1.27 0.60 -4.09
N LEU A 336 0.82 -0.67 -4.01
CA LEU A 336 1.71 -1.79 -3.71
C LEU A 336 2.78 -1.96 -4.79
N ILE A 337 2.40 -1.98 -6.06
CA ILE A 337 3.32 -2.16 -7.19
C ILE A 337 4.38 -1.06 -7.21
N GLU A 338 3.98 0.19 -7.02
CA GLU A 338 4.90 1.33 -6.94
C GLU A 338 5.77 1.29 -5.69
N ALA A 339 5.24 0.90 -4.52
CA ALA A 339 6.04 0.72 -3.31
C ALA A 339 7.16 -0.32 -3.51
N VAL A 340 6.84 -1.47 -4.10
CA VAL A 340 7.83 -2.51 -4.40
C VAL A 340 8.89 -2.00 -5.38
N ASN A 341 8.47 -1.26 -6.41
CA ASN A 341 9.39 -0.63 -7.35
C ASN A 341 10.29 0.43 -6.70
N ASN A 342 9.77 1.28 -5.82
CA ASN A 342 10.54 2.31 -5.12
C ASN A 342 11.62 1.69 -4.22
N ILE A 343 11.29 0.58 -3.55
CA ILE A 343 12.25 -0.20 -2.74
C ILE A 343 13.31 -0.85 -3.62
N ALA A 344 12.93 -1.41 -4.77
CA ALA A 344 13.86 -1.99 -5.74
C ALA A 344 14.83 -0.93 -6.31
N LEU A 345 14.32 0.26 -6.66
CA LEU A 345 15.10 1.40 -7.14
C LEU A 345 16.10 1.91 -6.09
N SER A 346 15.68 1.93 -4.83
CA SER A 346 16.54 2.37 -3.72
C SER A 346 17.64 1.35 -3.39
N ASN A 347 17.53 0.11 -3.87
CA ASN A 347 18.45 -0.98 -3.59
C ASN A 347 18.76 -1.81 -4.86
N PRO A 348 19.40 -1.23 -5.89
CA PRO A 348 19.42 -1.83 -7.23
C PRO A 348 20.11 -3.20 -7.33
N ASN A 349 21.01 -3.55 -6.40
CA ASN A 349 21.79 -4.81 -6.46
C ASN A 349 22.00 -5.51 -5.11
N SER A 350 21.60 -4.90 -3.99
CA SER A 350 21.88 -5.41 -2.63
C SER A 350 20.69 -6.17 -2.02
N LEU A 351 19.49 -5.95 -2.54
CA LEU A 351 18.26 -6.46 -1.95
C LEU A 351 17.70 -7.64 -2.77
N LYS A 352 17.49 -8.76 -2.07
CA LYS A 352 16.72 -9.90 -2.57
C LYS A 352 15.44 -10.03 -1.74
N LEU A 353 14.29 -9.82 -2.39
CA LEU A 353 13.00 -9.74 -1.71
C LEU A 353 11.91 -10.38 -2.55
N LEU A 354 11.11 -11.27 -1.94
CA LEU A 354 9.84 -11.72 -2.49
C LEU A 354 8.71 -11.04 -1.73
N VAL A 355 7.90 -10.25 -2.43
CA VAL A 355 6.68 -9.64 -1.89
C VAL A 355 5.49 -10.42 -2.41
N LEU A 356 4.60 -10.85 -1.53
CA LEU A 356 3.40 -11.62 -1.84
C LEU A 356 2.18 -10.80 -1.46
N LEU A 357 1.33 -10.52 -2.45
CA LEU A 357 -0.03 -10.07 -2.21
C LEU A 357 -0.88 -11.32 -1.94
N GLN A 358 -1.13 -11.60 -0.66
CA GLN A 358 -1.94 -12.73 -0.19
C GLN A 358 -3.30 -12.21 0.29
N ASP A 359 -4.28 -12.29 -0.61
CA ASP A 359 -5.61 -11.74 -0.41
C ASP A 359 -6.66 -12.73 -0.92
N PRO A 360 -7.67 -13.09 -0.12
CA PRO A 360 -8.79 -13.92 -0.55
C PRO A 360 -9.67 -13.28 -1.63
N PHE A 361 -9.57 -11.97 -1.88
CA PHE A 361 -10.35 -11.31 -2.91
C PHE A 361 -9.52 -11.13 -4.18
N ALA A 362 -9.24 -12.24 -4.86
CA ALA A 362 -8.90 -12.17 -6.27
C ALA A 362 -10.15 -11.77 -7.06
N SER A 363 -10.03 -10.63 -7.75
CA SER A 363 -10.89 -10.07 -8.78
C SER A 363 -12.01 -10.98 -9.28
N GLN A 364 -13.25 -10.53 -9.14
CA GLN A 364 -14.22 -10.84 -10.20
C GLN A 364 -14.34 -9.62 -11.12
N PRO A 365 -14.47 -9.90 -12.43
CA PRO A 365 -14.04 -9.03 -13.54
C PRO A 365 -14.75 -7.69 -13.63
#